data_AF-R1F0M1-F1
#
_entry.id   AF-R1F0M1-F1
#
_cell.length_a   1.000
_cell.length_b   1.000
_cell.length_c   1.000
_cell.angle_alpha   90.00
_cell.angle_beta   90.00
_cell.angle_gamma   90.00
#
_symmetry.space_group_name_H-M   'P 1'
#
loop_
_entity.id
_entity.type
_entity.pdbx_description
1 polymer ?
#
loop_
_entity_poly.entity_id
_entity_poly.type
_entity_poly.pdbx_seq_one_letter_code
_entity_poly.pdbx_strand_id
1 'polypeptide(L)' 'DPRKAPRRAQTAWNYYTSKARRALKRERPQATEEELQALLKASWEQLPAAERSVYEGKAAADRERHASQLALHASHRS' A
#
# COMPACT_ATOMS: atom_id res chain seq x y z
N ASP A 1 -14.75 -18.01 11.28
CA ASP A 1 -14.31 -16.80 11.99
C ASP A 1 -13.68 -15.84 10.98
N PRO A 2 -14.29 -14.66 10.71
CA PRO A 2 -13.72 -13.65 9.80
C PRO A 2 -12.31 -13.19 10.20
N ARG A 3 -11.88 -13.44 11.44
CA ARG A 3 -10.51 -13.17 11.93
C ARG A 3 -9.44 -14.13 11.38
N LYS A 4 -9.83 -15.23 10.72
CA LYS A 4 -8.91 -16.18 10.07
C LYS A 4 -8.67 -15.92 8.58
N ALA A 5 -9.42 -14.99 7.98
CA ALA A 5 -9.25 -14.67 6.58
C ALA A 5 -7.91 -13.93 6.33
N PRO A 6 -7.21 -14.23 5.22
CA PRO A 6 -5.98 -13.50 4.85
C PRO A 6 -6.21 -12.01 4.73
N ARG A 7 -5.23 -11.22 5.17
CA ARG A 7 -5.26 -9.75 5.00
C ARG A 7 -5.21 -9.41 3.52
N ARG A 8 -6.11 -8.52 3.09
CA ARG A 8 -6.19 -8.02 1.70
C ARG A 8 -4.83 -7.57 1.18
N ALA A 9 -4.61 -7.79 -0.11
CA ALA A 9 -3.41 -7.30 -0.78
C ALA A 9 -3.30 -5.77 -0.72
N GLN A 10 -2.09 -5.27 -0.47
CA GLN A 10 -1.75 -3.85 -0.53
C GLN A 10 -1.50 -3.42 -1.97
N THR A 11 -1.97 -2.21 -2.32
CA THR A 11 -1.73 -1.60 -3.62
C THR A 11 -0.42 -0.82 -3.64
N ALA A 12 0.05 -0.47 -4.85
CA ALA A 12 1.26 0.35 -5.03
C ALA A 12 1.12 1.71 -4.31
N TRP A 13 -0.07 2.30 -4.38
CA TRP A 13 -0.44 3.51 -3.66
C TRP A 13 -0.37 3.35 -2.14
N ASN A 14 -0.85 2.24 -1.57
CA ASN A 14 -0.74 1.99 -0.12
C ASN A 14 0.72 1.91 0.33
N TYR A 15 1.55 1.21 -0.45
CA TYR A 15 2.99 1.12 -0.19
C TYR A 15 3.67 2.49 -0.22
N TYR A 16 3.42 3.26 -1.28
CA TYR A 16 3.95 4.60 -1.44
C TYR A 16 3.49 5.54 -0.32
N THR A 17 2.17 5.65 -0.10
CA THR A 17 1.62 6.57 0.90
C THR A 17 2.04 6.24 2.32
N SER A 18 2.21 4.97 2.69
CA SER A 18 2.70 4.61 4.03
C SER A 18 4.08 5.19 4.33
N LYS A 19 4.96 5.23 3.32
CA LYS A 19 6.32 5.78 3.42
C LYS A 19 6.31 7.29 3.28
N ALA A 20 5.67 7.80 2.23
CA ALA A 20 5.65 9.22 1.91
C ALA A 20 4.89 10.04 2.97
N ARG A 21 3.78 9.53 3.52
CA ARG A 21 3.02 10.21 4.59
C ARG A 21 3.87 10.40 5.84
N ARG A 22 4.67 9.39 6.22
CA ARG A 22 5.57 9.48 7.40
C ARG A 22 6.67 10.52 7.17
N ALA A 23 7.21 10.60 5.96
CA ALA A 23 8.18 11.63 5.61
C ALA A 23 7.56 13.04 5.65
N LEU A 24 6.41 13.22 5.00
CA LEU A 24 5.68 14.50 4.99
C LEU A 24 5.26 14.94 6.38
N LYS A 25 4.79 14.03 7.25
CA LYS A 25 4.43 14.38 8.64
C LYS A 25 5.65 14.77 9.46
N ARG A 26 6.83 14.20 9.18
CA ARG A 26 8.08 14.59 9.85
C ARG A 26 8.57 15.95 9.39
N GLU A 27 8.46 16.24 8.10
CA GLU A 27 8.83 17.54 7.50
C GLU A 27 7.82 18.64 7.84
N ARG A 28 6.54 18.27 7.94
CA ARG A 28 5.42 19.17 8.24
C ARG A 28 4.56 18.61 9.37
N PRO A 29 5.06 18.64 10.63
CA PRO A 29 4.33 18.09 11.77
C PRO A 29 2.98 18.79 12.01
N GLN A 30 2.87 20.06 11.64
CA GLN A 30 1.65 20.86 11.78
C GLN A 30 0.65 20.71 10.62
N ALA A 31 1.05 20.07 9.51
CA ALA A 31 0.15 19.88 8.38
C ALA A 31 -1.04 19.00 8.75
N THR A 32 -2.20 19.34 8.21
CA THR A 32 -3.45 18.60 8.38
C THR A 32 -3.42 17.31 7.58
N GLU A 33 -4.30 16.37 7.92
CA GLU A 33 -4.41 15.10 7.20
C GLU A 33 -4.81 15.31 5.73
N GLU A 34 -5.65 16.32 5.46
CA GLU A 34 -6.08 16.73 4.12
C GLU A 34 -4.94 17.32 3.30
N GLU A 35 -4.13 18.21 3.89
CA GLU A 35 -2.93 18.76 3.24
C GLU A 35 -1.94 17.66 2.89
N LEU A 36 -1.69 16.74 3.81
CA LEU A 36 -0.82 15.58 3.56
C LEU A 36 -1.40 14.72 2.43
N GLN A 37 -2.70 14.49 2.41
CA GLN A 37 -3.34 13.69 1.36
C GLN A 37 -3.27 14.37 -0.02
N ALA A 38 -3.43 15.68 -0.09
CA ALA A 38 -3.24 16.44 -1.34
C ALA A 38 -1.79 16.35 -1.83
N LEU A 39 -0.81 16.55 -0.94
CA LEU A 39 0.62 16.44 -1.26
C LEU A 39 1.00 15.04 -1.73
N LEU A 40 0.47 13.99 -1.10
CA LEU A 40 0.69 12.61 -1.51
C LEU A 40 0.16 12.31 -2.91
N LYS A 41 -1.04 12.81 -3.24
CA LYS A 41 -1.62 12.62 -4.58
C LYS A 41 -0.75 13.30 -5.63
N ALA A 42 -0.42 14.57 -5.40
CA ALA A 42 0.43 15.34 -6.31
C ALA A 42 1.81 14.68 -6.50
N SER A 43 2.45 14.23 -5.42
CA SER A 43 3.77 13.59 -5.49
C SER A 43 3.72 12.21 -6.16
N TRP A 44 2.61 11.48 -6.09
CA TRP A 44 2.44 10.22 -6.82
C TRP A 44 2.22 10.41 -8.32
N GLU A 45 1.46 11.43 -8.71
CA GLU A 45 1.28 11.80 -10.12
C GLU A 45 2.58 12.29 -10.75
N GLN A 46 3.42 12.97 -9.96
CA GLN A 46 4.76 13.44 -10.38
C GLN A 46 5.85 12.38 -10.20
N LEU A 47 5.54 11.21 -9.62
CA LEU A 47 6.54 10.20 -9.32
C LEU A 47 7.12 9.63 -10.63
N PRO A 48 8.46 9.55 -10.79
CA PRO A 48 9.05 8.95 -11.97
C PRO A 48 8.55 7.53 -12.19
N ALA A 49 8.33 7.14 -13.46
CA ALA A 49 7.85 5.81 -13.81
C ALA A 49 8.73 4.69 -13.23
N ALA A 50 10.05 4.91 -13.16
CA ALA A 50 10.99 3.96 -12.55
C ALA A 50 10.71 3.74 -11.05
N GLU A 51 10.50 4.81 -10.29
CA GLU A 51 10.17 4.71 -8.87
C GLU A 51 8.76 4.12 -8.66
N ARG A 52 7.80 4.53 -9.49
CA ARG A 52 6.45 4.00 -9.47
C ARG A 52 6.44 2.49 -9.73
N SER A 53 7.24 2.02 -10.67
CA SER A 53 7.40 0.60 -11.01
C SER A 53 7.86 -0.24 -9.81
N VAL A 54 8.72 0.31 -8.94
CA VAL A 54 9.13 -0.37 -7.69
C VAL A 54 7.93 -0.64 -6.77
N TYR A 55 7.01 0.33 -6.63
CA TYR A 55 5.80 0.16 -5.83
C TYR A 55 4.79 -0.77 -6.50
N GLU A 56 4.69 -0.73 -7.84
CA GLU A 56 3.85 -1.64 -8.62
C GLU A 56 4.34 -3.09 -8.53
N GLY A 57 5.66 -3.32 -8.57
CA GLY A 57 6.26 -4.64 -8.35
C GLY A 57 5.98 -5.17 -6.94
N LYS A 58 6.10 -4.31 -5.90
CA LYS A 58 5.72 -4.68 -4.53
C LYS A 58 4.25 -5.06 -4.44
N ALA A 59 3.36 -4.30 -5.07
CA ALA A 59 1.94 -4.60 -5.10
C ALA A 59 1.64 -5.90 -5.85
N ALA A 60 2.36 -6.20 -6.93
CA ALA A 60 2.21 -7.46 -7.66
C ALA A 60 2.58 -8.66 -6.79
N ALA A 61 3.74 -8.64 -6.15
CA ALA A 61 4.15 -9.68 -5.21
C ALA A 61 3.16 -9.82 -4.03
N ASP A 62 2.59 -8.70 -3.56
CA ASP A 62 1.60 -8.70 -2.49
C ASP A 62 0.28 -9.38 -2.89
N ARG A 63 -0.16 -9.17 -4.15
CA ARG A 63 -1.32 -9.85 -4.73
C ARG A 63 -1.10 -11.35 -4.81
N GLU A 64 0.09 -11.79 -5.23
CA GLU A 64 0.44 -13.21 -5.27
C GLU A 64 0.42 -13.83 -3.86
N ARG A 65 1.05 -13.17 -2.86
CA ARG A 65 0.98 -13.61 -1.47
C ARG A 65 -0.47 -13.75 -1.00
N HIS A 66 -1.31 -12.75 -1.25
CA HIS A 66 -2.72 -12.80 -0.85
C HIS A 66 -3.46 -13.95 -1.54
N ALA A 67 -3.22 -14.18 -2.83
CA ALA A 67 -3.82 -15.29 -3.56
C ALA A 67 -3.40 -16.65 -2.98
N SER A 68 -2.11 -16.86 -2.70
CA SER A 68 -1.61 -18.08 -2.07
C SER A 68 -2.18 -18.29 -0.67
N GLN A 69 -2.25 -17.23 0.15
CA GLN A 69 -2.86 -17.30 1.48
C GLN A 69 -4.36 -17.60 1.40
N LEU A 70 -5.06 -17.07 0.40
CA LEU A 70 -6.49 -17.33 0.18
C LEU A 70 -6.73 -18.78 -0.22
N ALA A 71 -5.89 -19.34 -1.10
CA ALA A 71 -5.94 -20.74 -1.49
C ALA A 71 -5.69 -21.68 -0.28
N LEU A 72 -4.65 -21.40 0.51
CA LEU A 72 -4.34 -22.15 1.75
C LEU A 72 -5.47 -22.05 2.79
N HIS A 73 -6.06 -20.86 2.96
CA HIS A 73 -7.17 -20.69 3.87
C HIS A 73 -8.44 -21.39 3.38
N ALA A 74 -8.66 -21.49 2.06
CA ALA A 74 -9.75 -22.28 1.50
C ALA A 74 -9.55 -23.78 1.77
N SER A 75 -8.33 -24.30 1.58
CA SER A 75 -8.03 -25.72 1.78
C SER A 75 -8.11 -26.18 3.25
N HIS A 76 -7.76 -25.31 4.21
CA HIS A 76 -7.85 -25.60 5.66
C HIS A 76 -9.26 -25.38 6.24
N ARG A 77 -10.20 -24.83 5.45
CA ARG A 77 -11.59 -24.61 5.89
C ARG A 77 -12.56 -25.69 5.37
N SER A 78 -12.04 -26.68 4.64
CA SER A 78 -12.76 -27.87 4.17
C SER A 78 -12.60 -29.03 5.14
#